data_AF-A0A8T6YEF8-F1
#
_entry.id   AF-A0A8T6YEF8-F1
#
_cell.length_a   1.000
_cell.length_b   1.000
_cell.length_c   1.000
_cell.angle_alpha   90.00
_cell.angle_beta   90.00
_cell.angle_gamma   90.00
#
_symmetry.space_group_name_H-M   'P 1'
#
loop_
_entity.id
_entity.type
_entity.pdbx_description
1 polymer ?
#
loop_
_entity_poly.entity_id
_entity_poly.type
_entity_poly.pdbx_seq_one_letter_code
_entity_poly.pdbx_strand_id
1 'polypeptide(L)'
;MNKITTVILLLAAFVILTGIPGSFAQPQYLTNLSAVYGDGSCGTCHIRASGGGPLTSYGTLFMNQSSYATDPSAALRAIGAPSETPAVTPITPVATVTAAETRGTPGFGFVVSLIGLFSWALLRRHSK
;
A
#
# COMPACT_ATOMS: atom_id res chain seq x y z
N MET A 1 -18.62 0.03 31.50
CA MET A 1 -18.13 0.90 30.41
C MET A 1 -19.20 1.94 30.13
N ASN A 2 -18.89 3.24 30.18
CA ASN A 2 -19.92 4.26 29.98
C ASN A 2 -20.31 4.34 28.48
N LYS A 3 -21.56 4.70 28.17
CA LYS A 3 -22.07 4.75 26.79
C LYS A 3 -21.21 5.65 25.88
N ILE A 4 -20.63 6.71 26.46
CA ILE A 4 -19.78 7.68 25.75
C ILE A 4 -18.45 7.04 25.32
N THR A 5 -17.81 6.23 26.18
CA THR A 5 -16.54 5.55 25.90
C THR A 5 -16.73 4.54 24.78
N THR A 6 -17.86 3.84 24.76
CA THR A 6 -18.18 2.90 23.68
C THR A 6 -18.31 3.62 22.34
N VAL A 7 -18.99 4.77 22.29
CA VAL A 7 -19.13 5.56 21.05
C VAL A 7 -17.79 6.10 20.57
N ILE A 8 -16.94 6.59 21.47
CA ILE A 8 -15.60 7.10 21.12
C ILE A 8 -14.71 5.98 20.56
N LEU A 9 -14.69 4.81 21.20
CA LEU A 9 -13.94 3.66 20.71
C LEU A 9 -14.39 3.21 19.33
N LEU A 10 -15.71 3.21 19.09
CA LEU A 10 -16.28 2.78 17.82
C LEU A 10 -15.93 3.77 16.69
N LEU A 11 -15.99 5.08 16.96
CA LEU A 11 -15.53 6.11 16.01
C LEU A 11 -14.03 6.01 15.72
N ALA A 12 -13.19 5.81 16.74
CA ALA A 12 -11.75 5.66 16.56
C ALA A 12 -11.41 4.42 15.72
N ALA A 13 -12.08 3.29 15.97
CA ALA A 13 -11.92 2.08 15.17
C ALA A 13 -12.33 2.31 13.71
N PHE A 14 -13.42 3.04 13.46
CA PHE A 14 -13.87 3.34 12.10
C PHE A 14 -12.86 4.20 11.33
N VAL A 15 -12.31 5.24 11.96
CA VAL A 15 -11.27 6.10 11.36
C VAL A 15 -10.02 5.29 11.00
N ILE A 16 -9.55 4.42 11.90
CA ILE A 16 -8.40 3.55 11.65
C ILE A 16 -8.69 2.60 10.48
N LEU A 17 -9.90 2.03 10.41
CA LEU A 17 -10.30 1.11 9.35
C LEU A 17 -10.36 1.79 7.98
N THR A 18 -10.81 3.05 7.92
CA THR A 18 -10.82 3.85 6.68
C THR A 18 -9.45 4.41 6.31
N GLY A 19 -8.51 4.42 7.26
CA GLY A 19 -7.21 5.10 7.12
C GLY A 19 -6.05 4.20 6.70
N ILE A 20 -6.25 2.89 6.53
CA ILE A 20 -5.23 2.01 5.95
C ILE A 20 -5.37 2.10 4.43
N PRO A 21 -4.52 2.87 3.72
CA PRO A 21 -4.51 2.82 2.27
C PRO A 21 -4.24 1.38 1.85
N GLY A 22 -4.94 0.91 0.81
CA GLY A 22 -4.85 -0.44 0.23
C GLY A 22 -3.50 -0.76 -0.42
N SER A 23 -2.41 -0.31 0.18
CA SER A 23 -1.02 -0.47 -0.26
C SER A 23 -0.45 -1.84 0.07
N PHE A 24 -1.21 -2.70 0.74
CA PHE A 24 -0.83 -4.08 0.95
C PHE A 24 -1.18 -4.88 -0.30
N ALA A 25 -0.17 -5.55 -0.88
CA ALA A 25 -0.37 -6.52 -1.93
C ALA A 25 -1.37 -7.56 -1.43
N GLN A 26 -2.59 -7.56 -1.98
CA GLN A 26 -3.58 -8.56 -1.60
C GLN A 26 -3.08 -9.94 -2.05
N PRO A 27 -3.05 -10.96 -1.17
CA PRO A 27 -2.55 -12.28 -1.52
C PRO A 27 -3.25 -12.89 -2.74
N GLN A 28 -4.52 -12.56 -2.98
CA GLN A 28 -5.25 -13.03 -4.15
C GLN A 28 -4.60 -12.63 -5.49
N TYR A 29 -3.93 -11.49 -5.58
CA TYR A 29 -3.31 -11.06 -6.85
C TYR A 29 -2.10 -11.94 -7.18
N LEU A 30 -1.32 -12.31 -6.17
CA LEU A 30 -0.21 -13.26 -6.33
C LEU A 30 -0.75 -14.63 -6.77
N THR A 31 -1.80 -15.13 -6.11
CA THR A 31 -2.42 -16.41 -6.47
C THR A 31 -2.92 -16.42 -7.91
N ASN A 32 -3.58 -15.35 -8.37
CA ASN A 32 -4.04 -15.23 -9.75
C ASN A 32 -2.87 -15.12 -10.74
N LEU A 33 -1.82 -14.38 -10.38
CA LEU A 33 -0.61 -14.24 -11.22
C LEU A 33 0.08 -15.60 -11.42
N SER A 34 0.29 -16.35 -10.34
CA SER A 34 0.84 -17.71 -10.41
C SER A 34 -0.09 -18.68 -11.13
N ALA A 35 -1.41 -18.54 -11.00
CA ALA A 35 -2.36 -19.39 -11.72
C ALA A 35 -2.37 -19.12 -13.23
N VAL A 36 -2.18 -17.87 -13.66
CA VAL A 36 -2.19 -17.51 -15.09
C VAL A 36 -0.83 -17.76 -15.76
N TYR A 37 0.28 -17.49 -15.06
CA TYR A 37 1.63 -17.49 -15.65
C TYR A 37 2.66 -18.39 -14.94
N GLY A 38 2.30 -19.11 -13.86
CA GLY A 38 3.18 -20.02 -13.13
C GLY A 38 3.96 -19.35 -12.00
N ASP A 39 4.98 -18.55 -12.34
CA ASP A 39 6.00 -18.10 -11.39
C ASP A 39 5.82 -16.65 -10.92
N GLY A 40 4.60 -16.32 -10.48
CA GLY A 40 4.30 -15.00 -9.93
C GLY A 40 5.03 -14.70 -8.62
N SER A 41 5.52 -13.46 -8.45
CA SER A 41 6.04 -12.96 -7.18
C SER A 41 5.47 -11.58 -6.85
N CYS A 42 5.50 -11.18 -5.58
CA CYS A 42 5.16 -9.81 -5.20
C CYS A 42 6.07 -8.78 -5.89
N GLY A 43 7.31 -9.17 -6.24
CA GLY A 43 8.26 -8.34 -6.99
C GLY A 43 7.83 -8.05 -8.43
N THR A 44 6.92 -8.84 -8.98
CA THR A 44 6.36 -8.58 -10.32
C THR A 44 5.51 -7.32 -10.31
N CYS A 45 4.71 -7.09 -9.26
CA CYS A 45 3.82 -5.94 -9.13
C CYS A 45 4.39 -4.79 -8.30
N HIS A 46 5.25 -5.08 -7.32
CA HIS A 46 5.83 -4.10 -6.40
C HIS A 46 7.35 -4.01 -6.54
N ILE A 47 7.91 -2.81 -6.36
CA ILE A 47 9.37 -2.62 -6.34
C ILE A 47 10.02 -3.42 -5.19
N ARG A 48 9.35 -3.53 -4.04
CA ARG A 48 9.81 -4.38 -2.94
C ARG A 48 9.16 -5.75 -3.04
N ALA A 49 9.99 -6.78 -3.15
CA ALA A 49 9.56 -8.18 -3.22
C ALA A 49 8.77 -8.66 -1.98
N SER A 50 8.76 -7.90 -0.88
CA SER A 50 7.94 -8.18 0.31
C SER A 50 6.45 -7.83 0.15
N GLY A 51 5.99 -7.31 -1.00
CA GLY A 51 4.57 -7.05 -1.25
C GLY A 51 4.06 -5.69 -0.76
N GLY A 52 4.91 -4.68 -0.81
CA GLY A 52 4.53 -3.31 -0.47
C GLY A 52 5.41 -2.27 -1.15
N GLY A 53 5.15 -1.00 -0.84
CA GLY A 53 5.81 0.12 -1.50
C GLY A 53 5.28 0.37 -2.92
N PRO A 54 5.97 1.21 -3.71
CA PRO A 54 5.49 1.62 -5.03
C PRO A 54 5.34 0.43 -5.99
N LEU A 55 4.39 0.56 -6.92
CA LEU A 55 4.17 -0.42 -7.98
C LEU A 55 5.29 -0.34 -9.02
N THR A 56 5.59 -1.48 -9.65
CA THR A 56 6.38 -1.53 -10.88
C THR A 56 5.57 -0.99 -12.07
N SER A 57 6.19 -0.90 -13.25
CA SER A 57 5.45 -0.60 -14.48
C SER A 57 4.37 -1.65 -14.75
N TYR A 58 4.67 -2.94 -14.53
CA TYR A 58 3.70 -4.03 -14.68
C TYR A 58 2.55 -3.93 -13.67
N GLY A 59 2.87 -3.71 -12.39
CA GLY A 59 1.84 -3.53 -11.36
C GLY A 59 0.92 -2.33 -11.63
N THR A 60 1.46 -1.26 -12.20
CA THR A 60 0.67 -0.08 -12.60
C THR A 60 -0.26 -0.40 -13.78
N LEU A 61 0.21 -1.15 -14.78
CA LEU A 61 -0.62 -1.61 -15.90
C LEU A 61 -1.77 -2.51 -15.42
N PHE A 62 -1.49 -3.41 -14.48
CA PHE A 62 -2.49 -4.26 -13.85
C PHE A 62 -3.54 -3.44 -13.08
N MET A 63 -3.11 -2.51 -12.22
CA MET A 63 -4.02 -1.65 -11.44
C MET A 63 -4.89 -0.74 -12.32
N ASN A 64 -4.43 -0.40 -13.52
CA ASN A 64 -5.19 0.40 -14.48
C ASN A 64 -6.26 -0.39 -15.25
N GLN A 65 -6.32 -1.73 -15.12
CA GLN A 65 -7.39 -2.53 -15.72
C GLN A 65 -8.69 -2.33 -14.95
N SER A 66 -9.81 -2.08 -15.63
CA SER A 66 -11.11 -1.88 -14.96
C SER A 66 -11.58 -3.11 -14.17
N SER A 67 -11.16 -4.31 -14.56
CA SER A 67 -11.51 -5.58 -13.92
C SER A 67 -10.54 -6.03 -12.82
N TYR A 68 -9.47 -5.29 -12.50
CA TYR A 68 -8.42 -5.77 -11.60
C TYR A 68 -8.93 -6.24 -10.23
N ALA A 69 -9.98 -5.59 -9.70
CA ALA A 69 -10.57 -5.89 -8.41
C ALA A 69 -11.67 -6.97 -8.45
N THR A 70 -12.37 -7.13 -9.57
CA THR A 70 -13.51 -8.05 -9.72
C THR A 70 -13.12 -9.37 -10.39
N ASP A 71 -12.21 -9.32 -11.36
CA ASP A 71 -11.63 -10.47 -12.05
C ASP A 71 -10.12 -10.21 -12.34
N PRO A 72 -9.26 -10.49 -11.34
CA PRO A 72 -7.82 -10.30 -11.47
C PRO A 72 -7.21 -11.14 -12.59
N SER A 73 -7.74 -12.35 -12.83
CA SER A 73 -7.24 -13.25 -13.86
C SER A 73 -7.48 -12.69 -15.26
N ALA A 74 -8.68 -12.14 -15.53
CA ALA A 74 -8.97 -11.48 -16.79
C ALA A 74 -8.10 -10.23 -17.00
N ALA A 75 -7.93 -9.41 -15.96
CA ALA A 75 -7.05 -8.24 -16.00
C ALA A 75 -5.59 -8.61 -16.31
N LEU A 76 -5.06 -9.66 -15.67
CA LEU A 76 -3.70 -10.17 -15.93
C LEU A 76 -3.53 -10.68 -17.36
N ARG A 77 -4.53 -11.38 -17.90
CA ARG A 77 -4.52 -11.82 -19.30
C ARG A 77 -4.58 -10.65 -20.28
N ALA A 78 -5.30 -9.59 -19.94
CA ALA A 78 -5.44 -8.40 -20.79
C ALA A 78 -4.12 -7.63 -20.95
N ILE A 79 -3.31 -7.53 -19.89
CA ILE A 79 -1.99 -6.87 -19.95
C ILE A 79 -0.87 -7.79 -20.46
N GLY A 80 -1.12 -9.09 -20.55
CA GLY A 80 -0.13 -10.09 -20.95
C GLY A 80 0.81 -10.53 -19.83
N ALA A 81 1.68 -11.49 -20.16
CA ALA A 81 2.68 -11.99 -19.23
C ALA A 81 3.65 -10.87 -18.84
N PRO A 82 4.15 -10.85 -17.59
CA PRO A 82 5.27 -9.98 -17.26
C PRO A 82 6.42 -10.33 -18.19
N SER A 83 6.94 -9.37 -18.96
CA SER A 83 8.18 -9.59 -19.71
C SER A 83 9.22 -10.07 -18.72
N GLU A 84 9.79 -11.25 -18.98
CA GLU A 84 10.96 -11.71 -18.23
C GLU A 84 11.97 -10.57 -18.29
N THR A 85 12.22 -9.99 -17.12
CA THR A 85 13.34 -9.06 -16.98
C THR A 85 14.55 -9.87 -17.43
N PRO A 86 15.33 -9.41 -18.43
CA PRO A 86 16.54 -10.11 -18.83
C PRO A 86 17.32 -10.43 -17.56
N ALA A 87 17.62 -11.72 -17.35
CA ALA A 87 18.43 -12.16 -16.22
C ALA A 87 19.61 -11.19 -16.12
N VAL A 88 19.71 -10.50 -14.98
CA VAL A 88 20.74 -9.49 -14.76
C VAL A 88 22.08 -10.19 -14.97
N THR A 89 22.72 -9.98 -16.13
CA THR A 89 24.13 -10.24 -16.29
C THR A 89 24.81 -9.52 -15.13
N PRO A 90 25.61 -10.19 -14.28
CA PRO A 90 26.24 -9.53 -13.14
C PRO A 90 27.06 -8.35 -13.64
N ILE A 91 26.51 -7.15 -13.47
CA ILE A 91 27.18 -5.91 -13.83
C ILE A 91 28.23 -5.64 -12.76
N THR A 92 29.49 -5.67 -13.18
CA THR A 92 30.61 -5.01 -12.49
C THR A 92 30.15 -3.63 -12.01
N PRO A 93 30.36 -3.25 -10.73
CA PRO A 93 29.78 -2.03 -10.19
C PRO A 93 30.38 -0.80 -10.89
N VAL A 94 29.59 -0.16 -11.75
CA VAL A 94 29.86 1.21 -12.21
C VAL A 94 29.09 2.15 -11.28
N ALA A 95 29.83 2.89 -10.47
CA ALA A 95 29.30 3.88 -9.55
C ALA A 95 28.38 4.86 -10.30
N THR A 96 27.10 4.85 -9.95
CA THR A 96 26.08 5.72 -10.57
C THR A 96 25.41 6.59 -9.49
N VAL A 97 25.28 7.85 -9.87
CA VAL A 97 25.02 9.09 -9.13
C VAL A 97 23.82 9.03 -8.18
N THR A 98 24.04 9.57 -6.98
CA THR A 98 23.06 9.94 -5.94
C THR A 98 21.93 10.79 -6.53
N ALA A 99 20.72 10.25 -6.60
CA ALA A 99 19.50 11.01 -6.90
C ALA A 99 18.83 11.46 -5.60
N ALA A 100 18.42 12.73 -5.61
CA ALA A 100 17.95 13.52 -4.47
C ALA A 100 16.71 12.96 -3.76
N GLU A 101 16.69 13.16 -2.44
CA GLU A 101 15.53 13.04 -1.57
C GLU A 101 14.29 13.67 -2.19
N THR A 102 13.30 12.84 -2.51
CA THR A 102 11.94 13.30 -2.78
C THR A 102 11.28 13.60 -1.44
N ARG A 103 10.98 14.89 -1.24
CA ARG A 103 10.20 15.49 -0.14
C ARG A 103 9.21 14.52 0.49
N GLY A 104 9.39 14.28 1.78
CA GLY A 104 8.33 13.76 2.65
C GLY A 104 7.08 14.62 2.50
N THR A 105 5.95 13.97 2.21
CA THR A 105 4.65 14.63 2.07
C THR A 105 4.27 15.29 3.41
N PRO A 106 4.13 16.62 3.47
CA PRO A 106 3.74 17.31 4.70
C PRO A 106 2.22 17.16 4.86
N GLY A 107 1.76 16.03 5.38
CA GLY A 107 0.32 15.77 5.51
C GLY A 107 -0.08 14.98 6.75
N PHE A 108 0.72 13.97 7.13
CA PHE A 108 0.33 13.06 8.22
C PHE A 108 0.61 13.61 9.63
N GLY A 109 1.58 14.52 9.79
CA GLY A 109 1.91 15.08 11.11
C GLY A 109 0.82 15.99 11.69
N PHE A 110 0.05 16.68 10.85
CA PHE A 110 -0.98 17.61 11.29
C PHE A 110 -2.21 16.88 11.86
N VAL A 111 -2.61 15.77 11.25
CA VAL A 111 -3.79 15.01 11.69
C VAL A 111 -3.55 14.35 13.05
N VAL A 112 -2.37 13.75 13.26
CA VAL A 112 -2.01 13.15 14.55
C VAL A 112 -1.90 14.21 15.65
N SER A 113 -1.34 15.38 15.34
CA SER A 113 -1.22 16.49 16.29
C SER A 113 -2.58 17.07 16.73
N LEU A 114 -3.53 17.21 15.79
CA LEU A 114 -4.89 17.67 16.11
C LEU A 114 -5.65 16.67 16.99
N ILE A 115 -5.56 15.37 16.70
CA ILE A 115 -6.21 14.32 17.50
C ILE A 115 -5.63 14.28 18.92
N GLY A 116 -4.30 14.43 19.05
CA GLY A 116 -3.63 14.49 20.35
C GLY A 116 -4.07 15.69 21.20
N LEU A 117 -4.11 16.90 20.61
CA LEU A 117 -4.55 18.12 21.30
C LEU A 117 -6.03 18.06 21.72
N PHE A 118 -6.90 17.50 20.86
CA PHE A 118 -8.31 17.36 21.18
C PHE A 118 -8.54 16.36 22.33
N SER A 119 -7.81 15.24 22.32
CA SER A 119 -7.86 14.25 23.40
C SER A 119 -7.36 14.83 24.72
N TRP A 120 -6.29 15.62 24.70
CA TRP A 120 -5.75 16.29 25.90
C TRP A 120 -6.72 17.33 26.46
N ALA A 121 -7.35 18.14 25.61
CA ALA A 121 -8.33 19.15 26.02
C ALA A 121 -9.58 18.52 26.66
N LEU A 122 -10.08 17.40 26.10
CA LEU A 122 -11.21 16.66 26.66
C LEU A 122 -10.87 16.03 28.01
N LEU A 123 -9.67 15.46 28.17
CA LEU A 123 -9.22 14.90 29.45
C LEU A 123 -9.19 15.97 30.55
N ARG A 124 -8.65 17.16 30.23
CA ARG A 124 -8.51 18.25 31.20
C ARG A 124 -9.85 18.84 31.64
N ARG A 125 -10.87 18.81 30.78
CA ARG A 125 -12.23 19.29 31.10
C ARG A 125 -12.97 18.34 32.05
N HIS A 126 -12.63 17.06 32.05
CA HIS A 126 -13.30 16.03 32.86
C HIS A 126 -12.63 15.78 34.22
N SER A 127 -11.43 16.32 34.44
CA SER A 127 -10.70 16.30 35.73
C SER A 127 -10.97 17.51 36.62
N LYS A 128 -11.98 18.32 36.29
CA LYS A 128 -12.53 19.39 37.13
C LYS A 128 -13.95 19.02 37.53
#